data_AF-A0A259GT65-F1
#
_entry.id   AF-A0A259GT65-F1
#
_cell.length_a   1.000
_cell.length_b   1.000
_cell.length_c   1.000
_cell.angle_alpha   90.00
_cell.angle_beta   90.00
_cell.angle_gamma   90.00
#
_symmetry.space_group_name_H-M   'P 1'
#
loop_
_entity.id
_entity.type
_entity.pdbx_description
1 polymer ?
#
loop_
_entity_poly.entity_id
_entity_poly.type
_entity_poly.pdbx_seq_one_letter_code
_entity_poly.pdbx_strand_id
1 'polypeptide(L)'
;MELNMLIKLIQNADNIDEIVLKSSQHALFLLDSENDCSLPFSQSLQAKLKRSKKEYKDLVKSPVTVDLPTGGLASFVILDEKLSTFQRHTLLRKAVKPLLDEQATEISICVYGGIALREINACAAYYVASANAQSLPLRKKDKSEQTLHTIHIYGYQANHSYDYV
;
A
#
# COMPACT_ATOMS: atom_id res chain seq x y z
N MET A 1 2.98 -23.98 19.97
CA MET A 1 3.77 -23.76 18.75
C MET A 1 2.91 -22.85 17.88
N GLU A 2 3.09 -21.53 18.00
CA GLU A 2 2.35 -20.59 17.14
C GLU A 2 2.92 -20.73 15.72
N LEU A 3 2.09 -21.20 14.79
CA LEU A 3 2.42 -21.16 13.37
C LEU A 3 2.53 -19.67 13.01
N ASN A 4 3.72 -19.23 12.62
CA ASN A 4 3.87 -17.92 11.98
C ASN A 4 3.10 -18.01 10.65
N MET A 5 1.86 -17.51 10.63
CA MET A 5 1.04 -17.50 9.42
C MET A 5 1.71 -16.58 8.41
N LEU A 6 2.30 -17.17 7.37
CA LEU A 6 2.89 -16.43 6.26
C LEU A 6 1.77 -15.67 5.55
N ILE A 7 2.01 -14.38 5.29
CA ILE A 7 1.10 -13.54 4.53
C ILE A 7 1.03 -14.08 3.10
N LYS A 8 -0.18 -14.38 2.63
CA LYS A 8 -0.40 -14.84 1.27
C LYS A 8 -0.18 -13.68 0.30
N LEU A 9 0.66 -13.91 -0.71
CA LEU A 9 0.90 -12.96 -1.79
C LEU A 9 0.15 -13.38 -3.06
N ILE A 10 -0.59 -12.45 -3.66
CA ILE A 10 -1.26 -12.59 -4.96
C ILE A 10 -0.77 -11.45 -5.85
N GLN A 11 -0.26 -11.75 -7.04
CA GLN A 11 0.31 -10.74 -7.96
C GLN A 11 -0.40 -10.77 -9.30
N ASN A 12 -0.63 -9.58 -9.87
CA ASN A 12 -1.21 -9.39 -11.19
C ASN A 12 -0.39 -8.34 -11.94
N ALA A 13 -0.01 -8.65 -13.18
CA ALA A 13 0.79 -7.76 -14.02
C ALA A 13 0.02 -6.48 -14.38
N ASP A 14 -1.29 -6.59 -14.60
CA ASP A 14 -2.15 -5.48 -15.00
C ASP A 14 -2.56 -4.60 -13.81
N ASN A 15 -2.81 -3.32 -14.11
CA ASN A 15 -3.43 -2.40 -13.16
C ASN A 15 -4.89 -2.82 -12.92
N ILE A 16 -5.37 -2.59 -11.70
CA ILE A 16 -6.74 -2.95 -11.30
C ILE A 16 -7.73 -1.82 -11.59
N ASP A 17 -8.91 -2.20 -12.06
CA ASP A 17 -10.03 -1.28 -12.26
C ASP A 17 -10.73 -0.90 -10.95
N GLU A 18 -11.27 0.31 -10.90
CA GLU A 18 -12.01 0.80 -9.73
C GLU A 18 -13.19 -0.11 -9.36
N ILE A 19 -13.87 -0.73 -10.34
CA ILE A 19 -15.00 -1.63 -10.09
C ILE A 19 -14.59 -2.83 -9.24
N VAL A 20 -13.43 -3.42 -9.54
CA VAL A 20 -12.90 -4.55 -8.77
C VAL A 20 -12.38 -4.06 -7.42
N LEU A 21 -11.74 -2.89 -7.39
CA LEU A 21 -11.15 -2.36 -6.16
C LEU A 21 -12.20 -1.90 -5.12
N LYS A 22 -13.46 -1.68 -5.54
CA LYS A 22 -14.57 -1.35 -4.63
C LYS A 22 -14.87 -2.46 -3.60
N SER A 23 -14.54 -3.72 -3.90
CA SER A 23 -14.66 -4.80 -2.92
C SER A 23 -13.52 -4.85 -1.90
N SER A 24 -12.43 -4.12 -2.13
CA SER A 24 -11.30 -4.05 -1.21
C SER A 24 -11.58 -3.07 -0.08
N GLN A 25 -11.35 -3.50 1.15
CA GLN A 25 -11.49 -2.62 2.32
C GLN A 25 -10.27 -1.75 2.57
N HIS A 26 -9.07 -2.21 2.19
CA HIS A 26 -7.84 -1.45 2.35
C HIS A 26 -7.02 -1.47 1.07
N ALA A 27 -6.66 -0.28 0.59
CA ALA A 27 -5.86 -0.13 -0.62
C ALA A 27 -4.67 0.80 -0.41
N LEU A 28 -3.54 0.47 -1.04
CA LEU A 28 -2.33 1.28 -1.08
C LEU A 28 -2.01 1.62 -2.53
N PHE A 29 -1.93 2.89 -2.86
CA PHE A 29 -1.58 3.38 -4.19
C PHE A 29 -0.16 3.92 -4.20
N LEU A 30 0.70 3.26 -4.97
CA LEU A 30 2.08 3.69 -5.23
C LEU A 30 2.10 4.40 -6.57
N LEU A 31 2.19 5.71 -6.52
CA LEU A 31 2.10 6.60 -7.67
C LEU A 31 3.48 7.03 -8.15
N ASP A 32 3.54 7.45 -9.40
CA ASP A 32 4.65 8.23 -9.95
C ASP A 32 4.37 9.74 -9.81
N SER A 33 5.30 10.56 -10.31
CA SER A 33 5.17 12.02 -10.28
C SER A 33 4.09 12.55 -11.21
N GLU A 34 3.65 11.75 -12.17
CA GLU A 34 2.61 12.13 -13.13
C GLU A 34 1.24 12.01 -12.47
N ASN A 35 0.43 13.06 -12.59
CA ASN A 35 -0.91 13.07 -12.05
C ASN A 35 -1.89 12.59 -13.12
N ASP A 36 -2.09 11.27 -13.19
CA ASP A 36 -3.05 10.69 -14.13
C ASP A 36 -4.49 10.74 -13.57
N CYS A 37 -5.40 11.33 -14.32
CA CYS A 37 -6.82 11.35 -13.99
C CYS A 37 -7.49 9.97 -14.09
N SER A 38 -6.87 8.98 -14.77
CA SER A 38 -7.41 7.63 -14.92
C SER A 38 -7.19 6.72 -13.70
N LEU A 39 -6.56 7.23 -12.64
CA LEU A 39 -6.36 6.47 -11.40
C LEU A 39 -7.72 6.15 -10.73
N PRO A 40 -7.93 4.90 -10.26
CA PRO A 40 -9.08 4.58 -9.41
C PRO A 40 -9.18 5.55 -8.23
N PHE A 41 -10.39 6.03 -7.96
CA PHE A 41 -10.67 6.99 -6.89
C PHE A 41 -9.93 8.34 -7.01
N SER A 42 -9.50 8.74 -8.22
CA SER A 42 -8.85 10.03 -8.47
C SER A 42 -9.68 11.22 -7.98
N GLN A 43 -11.01 11.16 -8.12
CA GLN A 43 -11.92 12.20 -7.61
C GLN A 43 -11.87 12.31 -6.07
N SER A 44 -11.85 11.18 -5.36
CA SER A 44 -11.73 11.15 -3.89
C SER A 44 -10.38 11.69 -3.42
N LEU A 45 -9.30 11.34 -4.13
CA LEU A 45 -7.96 11.89 -3.89
C LEU A 45 -7.94 13.41 -4.07
N GLN A 46 -8.44 13.91 -5.20
CA GLN A 46 -8.48 15.35 -5.48
C GLN A 46 -9.33 16.12 -4.45
N ALA A 47 -10.49 15.58 -4.07
CA ALA A 47 -11.34 16.18 -3.04
C ALA A 47 -10.63 16.26 -1.68
N LYS A 48 -9.91 15.20 -1.28
CA LYS A 48 -9.11 15.19 -0.05
C LYS A 48 -7.96 16.19 -0.10
N LEU A 49 -7.24 16.25 -1.21
CA LEU A 49 -6.14 17.20 -1.41
C LEU A 49 -6.63 18.64 -1.31
N LYS A 50 -7.71 18.98 -2.01
CA LYS A 50 -8.34 20.31 -1.94
C LYS A 50 -8.79 20.65 -0.51
N ARG A 51 -9.46 19.73 0.18
CA ARG A 51 -9.93 19.94 1.56
C ARG A 51 -8.77 20.12 2.55
N SER A 52 -7.66 19.40 2.35
CA SER A 52 -6.48 19.44 3.22
C SER A 52 -5.45 20.50 2.83
N LYS A 53 -5.73 21.32 1.80
CA LYS A 53 -4.81 22.33 1.25
C LYS A 53 -3.44 21.74 0.86
N LYS A 54 -3.46 20.53 0.30
CA LYS A 54 -2.29 19.83 -0.24
C LYS A 54 -2.38 19.73 -1.76
N GLU A 55 -1.25 19.57 -2.40
CA GLU A 55 -1.11 19.34 -3.84
C GLU A 55 -0.65 17.90 -4.10
N TYR A 56 -0.85 17.41 -5.33
CA TYR A 56 -0.43 16.05 -5.72
C TYR A 56 1.07 15.82 -5.47
N LYS A 57 1.91 16.81 -5.79
CA LYS A 57 3.36 16.74 -5.55
C LYS A 57 3.75 16.57 -4.07
N ASP A 58 2.85 16.90 -3.13
CA ASP A 58 3.14 16.75 -1.70
C ASP A 58 3.14 15.27 -1.25
N LEU A 59 2.52 14.39 -2.04
CA LEU A 59 2.48 12.94 -1.76
C LEU A 59 3.88 12.30 -1.76
N VAL A 60 4.89 12.96 -2.34
CA VAL A 60 6.29 12.51 -2.29
C VAL A 60 6.90 12.60 -0.88
N LYS A 61 6.26 13.35 0.03
CA LYS A 61 6.71 13.53 1.42
C LYS A 61 5.68 13.08 2.45
N SER A 62 4.40 13.26 2.13
CA SER A 62 3.29 12.97 3.03
C SER A 62 2.23 12.16 2.30
N PRO A 63 2.09 10.87 2.61
CA PRO A 63 0.96 10.08 2.14
C PRO A 63 -0.36 10.72 2.57
N VAL A 64 -1.41 10.45 1.80
CA VAL A 64 -2.76 10.95 2.07
C VAL A 64 -3.73 9.78 2.06
N THR A 65 -4.57 9.71 3.08
CA THR A 65 -5.65 8.73 3.16
C THR A 65 -7.00 9.30 2.77
N VAL A 66 -7.79 8.51 2.07
CA VAL A 66 -9.16 8.82 1.67
C VAL A 66 -10.07 7.66 2.03
N ASP A 67 -11.28 8.01 2.48
CA ASP A 67 -12.35 7.06 2.67
C ASP A 67 -12.87 6.66 1.27
N LEU A 68 -12.98 5.36 1.02
CA LEU A 68 -13.53 4.80 -0.19
C LEU A 68 -15.06 4.95 -0.17
N PRO A 69 -15.73 5.12 -1.32
CA PRO A 69 -17.20 5.20 -1.38
C PRO A 69 -17.91 3.97 -0.79
N THR A 70 -17.22 2.83 -0.71
CA THR A 70 -17.71 1.56 -0.17
C THR A 70 -17.44 1.38 1.33
N GLY A 71 -16.87 2.38 2.00
CA GLY A 71 -16.56 2.34 3.43
C GLY A 71 -15.16 1.82 3.80
N GLY A 72 -14.35 1.46 2.80
CA GLY A 72 -12.94 1.12 3.00
C GLY A 72 -12.02 2.35 3.11
N LEU A 73 -10.72 2.12 3.27
CA LEU A 73 -9.68 3.14 3.36
C LEU A 73 -8.61 2.95 2.28
N ALA A 74 -8.30 4.00 1.55
CA ALA A 74 -7.18 4.01 0.60
C ALA A 74 -6.10 5.01 1.02
N SER A 75 -4.84 4.59 0.89
CA SER A 75 -3.66 5.41 1.16
C SER A 75 -2.87 5.65 -0.12
N PHE A 76 -2.56 6.92 -0.41
CA PHE A 76 -1.88 7.35 -1.63
C PHE A 76 -0.50 7.93 -1.31
N VAL A 77 0.51 7.52 -2.07
CA VAL A 77 1.89 7.97 -1.90
C VAL A 77 2.62 8.01 -3.24
N ILE A 78 3.46 9.02 -3.46
CA ILE A 78 4.36 9.08 -4.62
C ILE A 78 5.73 8.57 -4.21
N LEU A 79 6.28 7.62 -4.96
CA LEU A 79 7.60 7.05 -4.70
C LEU A 79 8.59 7.44 -5.81
N ASP A 80 9.17 8.63 -5.67
CA ASP A 80 10.15 9.18 -6.63
C ASP A 80 11.36 8.25 -6.83
N GLU A 81 11.89 8.21 -8.05
CA GLU A 81 13.04 7.39 -8.43
C GLU A 81 14.30 7.73 -7.63
N LYS A 82 14.44 8.98 -7.20
CA LYS A 82 15.59 9.51 -6.46
C LYS A 82 15.57 9.13 -4.98
N LEU A 83 14.48 8.53 -4.47
CA LEU A 83 14.42 8.11 -3.06
C LEU A 83 15.41 6.98 -2.80
N SER A 84 16.23 7.15 -1.76
CA SER A 84 17.01 6.03 -1.22
C SER A 84 16.09 4.96 -0.65
N THR A 85 16.58 3.73 -0.53
CA THR A 85 15.82 2.60 0.04
C THR A 85 15.25 2.95 1.42
N PHE A 86 16.02 3.63 2.28
CA PHE A 86 15.56 4.05 3.60
C PHE A 86 14.42 5.07 3.52
N GLN A 87 14.52 6.06 2.62
CA GLN A 87 13.47 7.05 2.42
C GLN A 87 12.19 6.40 1.87
N ARG A 88 12.33 5.51 0.88
CA ARG A 88 11.23 4.72 0.30
C ARG A 88 10.52 3.90 1.37
N HIS A 89 11.25 3.13 2.17
CA HIS A 89 10.67 2.34 3.27
C HIS A 89 10.02 3.21 4.34
N THR A 90 10.62 4.35 4.68
CA THR A 90 10.06 5.28 5.66
C THR A 90 8.73 5.86 5.19
N LEU A 91 8.66 6.24 3.91
CA LEU A 91 7.45 6.80 3.32
C LEU A 91 6.35 5.73 3.18
N LEU A 92 6.72 4.52 2.76
CA LEU A 92 5.82 3.36 2.75
C LEU A 92 5.28 3.02 4.14
N ARG A 93 6.11 3.03 5.20
CA ARG A 93 5.62 2.79 6.57
C ARG A 93 4.56 3.80 6.96
N LYS A 94 4.75 5.08 6.62
CA LYS A 94 3.74 6.12 6.85
C LYS A 94 2.46 5.89 6.05
N ALA A 95 2.58 5.38 4.83
CA ALA A 95 1.43 5.12 3.96
C ALA A 95 0.64 3.88 4.41
N VAL A 96 1.33 2.84 4.87
CA VAL A 96 0.74 1.57 5.32
C VAL A 96 0.12 1.69 6.71
N LYS A 97 0.73 2.48 7.61
CA LYS A 97 0.30 2.56 9.01
C LYS A 97 -1.21 2.77 9.20
N PRO A 98 -1.88 3.71 8.52
CA PRO A 98 -3.33 3.91 8.69
C PRO A 98 -4.16 2.67 8.32
N LEU A 99 -3.71 1.88 7.34
CA LEU A 99 -4.40 0.65 6.94
C LEU A 99 -4.28 -0.42 8.03
N LEU A 100 -3.09 -0.57 8.61
CA LEU A 100 -2.84 -1.52 9.71
C LEU A 100 -3.50 -1.08 11.02
N ASP A 101 -3.58 0.22 11.29
CA ASP A 101 -4.28 0.76 12.46
C ASP A 101 -5.79 0.43 12.42
N GLU A 102 -6.37 0.28 11.22
CA GLU A 102 -7.73 -0.21 11.01
C GLU A 102 -7.85 -1.74 10.96
N GLN A 103 -6.83 -2.47 11.40
CA GLN A 103 -6.82 -3.94 11.46
C GLN A 103 -7.06 -4.59 10.08
N ALA A 104 -6.49 -4.02 9.02
CA ALA A 104 -6.59 -4.59 7.68
C ALA A 104 -6.26 -6.09 7.69
N THR A 105 -7.19 -6.89 7.17
CA THR A 105 -7.00 -8.34 6.95
C THR A 105 -6.43 -8.63 5.58
N GLU A 106 -6.70 -7.74 4.61
CA GLU A 106 -6.19 -7.79 3.25
C GLU A 106 -5.80 -6.39 2.78
N ILE A 107 -4.69 -6.24 2.07
CA ILE A 107 -4.27 -4.97 1.46
C ILE A 107 -4.10 -5.14 -0.05
N SER A 108 -4.78 -4.31 -0.82
CA SER A 108 -4.59 -4.18 -2.28
C SER A 108 -3.57 -3.10 -2.62
N ILE A 109 -2.36 -3.51 -3.01
CA ILE A 109 -1.27 -2.62 -3.43
C ILE A 109 -1.37 -2.40 -4.95
N CYS A 110 -1.64 -1.17 -5.36
CA CYS A 110 -1.74 -0.76 -6.75
C CYS A 110 -0.49 0.03 -7.15
N VAL A 111 0.31 -0.51 -8.07
CA VAL A 111 1.61 0.04 -8.45
C VAL A 111 1.54 0.71 -9.83
N TYR A 112 1.87 1.99 -9.87
CA TYR A 112 1.90 2.82 -11.07
C TYR A 112 3.33 3.32 -11.36
N GLY A 113 3.52 3.94 -12.53
CA GLY A 113 4.81 4.41 -13.02
C GLY A 113 5.48 3.50 -14.05
N GLY A 114 6.74 3.78 -14.37
CA GLY A 114 7.54 3.01 -15.32
C GLY A 114 7.89 1.60 -14.84
N ILE A 115 8.19 0.69 -15.78
CA ILE A 115 8.45 -0.74 -15.51
C ILE A 115 9.52 -0.96 -14.44
N ALA A 116 10.67 -0.29 -14.53
CA ALA A 116 11.75 -0.43 -13.55
C ALA A 116 11.34 0.04 -12.15
N LEU A 117 10.54 1.11 -12.07
CA LEU A 117 10.07 1.66 -10.81
C LEU A 117 8.99 0.79 -10.17
N ARG A 118 8.13 0.16 -10.98
CA ARG A 118 7.09 -0.77 -10.54
C ARG A 118 7.68 -1.97 -9.78
N GLU A 119 8.76 -2.56 -10.29
CA GLU A 119 9.45 -3.66 -9.61
C GLU A 119 9.95 -3.28 -8.21
N ILE A 120 10.72 -2.18 -8.14
CA ILE A 120 11.30 -1.69 -6.89
C ILE A 120 10.20 -1.34 -5.89
N ASN A 121 9.13 -0.69 -6.36
CA ASN A 121 8.01 -0.27 -5.53
C ASN A 121 7.18 -1.44 -5.03
N ALA A 122 6.88 -2.42 -5.88
CA ALA A 122 6.15 -3.62 -5.50
C ALA A 122 6.90 -4.40 -4.42
N CYS A 123 8.20 -4.64 -4.62
CA CYS A 123 9.06 -5.33 -3.66
C CYS A 123 9.11 -4.58 -2.31
N ALA A 124 9.42 -3.29 -2.34
CA ALA A 124 9.52 -2.47 -1.14
C ALA A 124 8.17 -2.40 -0.37
N ALA A 125 7.05 -2.27 -1.09
CA ALA A 125 5.74 -2.18 -0.47
C ALA A 125 5.31 -3.51 0.16
N TYR A 126 5.57 -4.65 -0.50
CA TYR A 126 5.34 -5.97 0.08
C TYR A 126 6.17 -6.18 1.35
N TYR A 127 7.46 -5.89 1.30
CA TYR A 127 8.35 -5.98 2.46
C TYR A 127 7.87 -5.10 3.62
N VAL A 128 7.57 -3.83 3.34
CA VAL A 128 7.13 -2.89 4.38
C VAL A 128 5.78 -3.30 4.96
N ALA A 129 4.80 -3.68 4.14
CA ALA A 129 3.50 -4.11 4.61
C ALA A 129 3.60 -5.38 5.47
N SER A 130 4.32 -6.40 4.99
CA SER A 130 4.48 -7.66 5.72
C SER A 130 5.25 -7.48 7.02
N ALA A 131 6.38 -6.77 7.01
CA ALA A 131 7.20 -6.54 8.20
C ALA A 131 6.49 -5.71 9.27
N ASN A 132 5.66 -4.73 8.89
CA ASN A 132 4.96 -3.87 9.84
C ASN A 132 3.63 -4.47 10.34
N ALA A 133 3.12 -5.51 9.69
CA ALA A 133 1.92 -6.24 10.15
C ALA A 133 2.24 -7.35 11.16
N GLN A 134 3.51 -7.76 11.29
CA GLN A 134 3.91 -8.80 12.23
C GLN A 134 3.58 -8.42 13.68
N SER A 135 2.95 -9.33 14.40
CA SER A 135 2.68 -9.19 15.82
C SER A 135 3.98 -9.27 16.63
N LEU A 136 4.28 -8.22 17.39
CA LEU A 136 5.45 -8.19 18.25
C LEU A 136 5.23 -9.03 19.52
N PRO A 137 6.28 -9.69 20.06
CA PRO A 137 6.17 -10.40 21.32
C PRO A 137 5.87 -9.41 22.45
N LEU A 138 4.64 -9.43 22.96
CA LEU A 138 4.21 -8.60 24.08
C LEU A 138 4.40 -9.33 25.41
N ARG A 139 4.92 -8.62 26.41
CA ARG A 139 5.06 -9.13 27.79
C ARG A 139 3.72 -9.17 28.54
N LYS A 140 2.69 -8.47 28.05
CA LYS A 140 1.33 -8.43 28.64
C LYS A 140 0.44 -9.51 27.99
N LYS A 141 -0.58 -9.99 28.73
CA LYS A 141 -1.48 -11.07 28.31
C LYS A 141 -2.35 -10.76 27.09
N ASP A 142 -2.54 -9.49 26.76
CA ASP A 142 -3.19 -9.08 25.52
C ASP A 142 -2.18 -9.17 24.37
N LYS A 143 -2.19 -10.31 23.68
CA LYS A 143 -1.47 -10.46 22.42
C LYS A 143 -2.25 -9.69 21.35
N SER A 144 -1.64 -8.67 20.74
CA SER A 144 -2.15 -8.17 19.46
C SER A 144 -1.86 -9.24 18.40
N GLU A 145 -2.88 -9.91 17.90
CA GLU A 145 -2.72 -10.88 16.82
C GLU A 145 -2.40 -10.16 15.50
N GLN A 146 -1.59 -10.80 14.64
CA GLN A 146 -1.39 -10.35 13.27
C GLN A 146 -2.72 -10.47 12.50
N THR A 147 -3.31 -9.35 12.10
CA THR A 147 -4.59 -9.34 11.36
C THR A 147 -4.39 -9.46 9.86
N LEU A 148 -3.26 -9.00 9.31
CA LEU A 148 -3.00 -9.05 7.87
C LEU A 148 -2.67 -10.48 7.44
N HIS A 149 -3.49 -11.02 6.53
CA HIS A 149 -3.37 -12.38 6.01
C HIS A 149 -3.08 -12.40 4.52
N THR A 150 -3.55 -11.41 3.75
CA THR A 150 -3.39 -11.38 2.29
C THR A 150 -2.86 -10.03 1.80
N ILE A 151 -1.89 -10.05 0.89
CA ILE A 151 -1.48 -8.89 0.10
C ILE A 151 -1.71 -9.19 -1.38
N HIS A 152 -2.44 -8.29 -2.04
CA HIS A 152 -2.59 -8.30 -3.49
C HIS A 152 -1.67 -7.22 -4.08
N ILE A 153 -0.93 -7.54 -5.14
CA ILE A 153 -0.17 -6.57 -5.93
C ILE A 153 -0.79 -6.51 -7.33
N TYR A 154 -1.09 -5.30 -7.78
CA TYR A 154 -1.57 -4.99 -9.11
C TYR A 154 -0.61 -4.02 -9.79
N GLY A 155 -0.44 -4.17 -11.11
CA GLY A 155 0.48 -3.37 -11.91
C GLY A 155 1.92 -3.90 -11.92
N TYR A 156 2.21 -5.03 -11.25
CA TYR A 156 3.49 -5.71 -11.31
C TYR A 156 3.37 -7.18 -10.88
N GLN A 157 4.00 -8.08 -11.63
CA GLN A 157 4.13 -9.48 -11.29
C GLN A 157 5.61 -9.88 -11.38
N ALA A 158 6.17 -10.29 -10.25
CA ALA A 158 7.52 -10.85 -10.19
C ALA A 158 7.51 -12.31 -10.65
N ASN A 159 8.68 -12.82 -11.02
CA ASN A 159 8.90 -14.25 -11.25
C ASN A 159 9.05 -15.05 -9.94
N HIS A 160 8.95 -14.39 -8.79
CA HIS A 160 9.13 -14.96 -7.45
C HIS A 160 8.19 -14.32 -6.43
N SER A 161 7.95 -14.99 -5.31
CA SER A 161 7.07 -14.49 -4.23
C SER A 161 7.75 -13.55 -3.22
N TYR A 162 8.96 -13.07 -3.53
CA TYR A 162 9.81 -12.29 -2.61
C TYR A 162 10.23 -13.04 -1.33
N ASP A 163 10.15 -14.38 -1.33
CA ASP A 163 10.56 -15.24 -0.20
C ASP A 163 12.08 -15.24 0.06
N TYR A 164 12.85 -14.63 -0.85
CA TYR A 164 14.31 -14.55 -0.83
C TYR A 164 14.75 -13.10 -1.11
N VAL A 165 14.62 -12.21 -0.12
CA VAL A 165 15.23 -10.87 -0.15
C VAL A 165 16.09 -10.69 1.08
#